data_AF-A0A1I3QP18-F1
#
_entry.id   AF-A0A1I3QP18-F1
#
_cell.length_a   1.000
_cell.length_b   1.000
_cell.length_c   1.000
_cell.angle_alpha   90.00
_cell.angle_beta   90.00
_cell.angle_gamma   90.00
#
_symmetry.space_group_name_H-M   'P 1'
#
loop_
_entity.id
_entity.type
_entity.pdbx_description
1 polymer ?
#
loop_
_entity_poly.entity_id
_entity_poly.type
_entity_poly.pdbx_seq_one_letter_code
_entity_poly.pdbx_strand_id
1 'polypeptide(L)' 'MPARSKAQQKAAGAALSAKRGETQKSQLKGASREMYDSMTEEELEELAETKRKGLPEKKGD' A
#
# COMPACT_ATOMS: atom_id res chain seq x y z
N MET A 1 2.91 4.61 11.12
CA MET A 1 3.30 3.21 11.50
C MET A 1 3.86 2.55 10.25
N PRO A 2 5.08 1.97 10.26
CA PRO A 2 5.66 1.35 9.06
C PRO A 2 4.77 0.22 8.53
N ALA A 3 4.83 -0.05 7.22
CA ALA A 3 4.12 -1.18 6.62
C ALA A 3 4.45 -2.46 7.39
N ARG A 4 3.43 -3.18 7.88
CA ARG A 4 3.66 -4.34 8.77
C ARG A 4 4.11 -5.58 8.03
N SER A 5 4.08 -5.56 6.69
CA SER A 5 4.48 -6.66 5.82
C SER A 5 4.79 -6.18 4.41
N LYS A 6 5.57 -6.99 3.66
CA LYS A 6 5.86 -6.74 2.23
C LYS A 6 4.59 -6.67 1.38
N ALA A 7 3.58 -7.49 1.69
CA ALA A 7 2.30 -7.47 1.00
C ALA A 7 1.59 -6.12 1.17
N GLN A 8 1.59 -5.58 2.39
CA GLN A 8 0.95 -4.31 2.70
C GLN A 8 1.67 -3.12 2.04
N GLN A 9 3.01 -3.13 2.00
CA GLN A 9 3.78 -2.12 1.27
C GLN A 9 3.47 -2.14 -0.24
N LYS A 10 3.38 -3.33 -0.86
CA LYS A 10 3.01 -3.44 -2.27
C LYS A 10 1.60 -2.91 -2.52
N ALA A 11 0.66 -3.23 -1.63
CA ALA A 11 -0.71 -2.73 -1.71
C ALA A 11 -0.76 -1.20 -1.58
N ALA A 12 0.02 -0.63 -0.65
CA ALA A 12 0.15 0.82 -0.47
C ALA A 12 0.66 1.51 -1.74
N GLY A 13 1.70 0.98 -2.38
CA GLY A 13 2.23 1.54 -3.63
C GLY A 13 1.22 1.52 -4.78
N ALA A 14 0.45 0.43 -4.92
CA ALA A 14 -0.62 0.36 -5.92
C ALA A 14 -1.75 1.36 -5.64
N ALA A 15 -2.16 1.47 -4.37
CA ALA A 15 -3.17 2.44 -3.94
C ALA A 15 -2.70 3.89 -4.15
N LEU A 16 -1.42 4.19 -3.87
CA LEU A 16 -0.81 5.50 -4.07
C LEU A 16 -0.81 5.91 -5.54
N SER A 17 -0.36 5.02 -6.43
CA SER A 17 -0.39 5.26 -7.88
C SER A 17 -1.81 5.54 -8.38
N ALA A 18 -2.81 4.86 -7.82
CA ALA A 18 -4.21 5.14 -8.14
C ALA A 18 -4.72 6.48 -7.58
N LYS A 19 -4.29 6.91 -6.38
CA LYS A 19 -4.62 8.25 -5.85
C LYS A 19 -4.02 9.37 -6.69
N ARG A 20 -2.79 9.17 -7.19
CA ARG A 20 -2.09 10.10 -8.10
C ARG A 20 -2.67 10.10 -9.52
N GLY A 21 -3.63 9.22 -9.81
CA GLY A 21 -4.29 9.14 -11.12
C GLY A 21 -3.49 8.38 -12.19
N GLU A 22 -2.38 7.75 -11.82
CA GLU A 22 -1.55 6.97 -12.75
C GLU A 22 -2.13 5.58 -13.04
N THR A 23 -2.85 5.01 -12.06
CA THR A 23 -3.52 3.71 -12.16
C THR A 23 -5.03 3.87 -11.97
N GLN A 24 -5.86 3.11 -12.70
CA GLN A 24 -7.31 3.19 -12.50
C GLN A 24 -7.73 2.52 -11.20
N LYS A 25 -8.64 3.15 -10.44
CA LYS A 25 -9.23 2.57 -9.20
C LYS A 25 -9.82 1.18 -9.42
N SER A 26 -10.39 0.92 -10.59
CA SER A 26 -10.97 -0.37 -10.99
C SER A 26 -9.96 -1.51 -11.07
N GLN A 27 -8.66 -1.20 -11.22
CA GLN A 27 -7.58 -2.18 -11.27
C GLN A 27 -7.11 -2.61 -9.87
N LEU A 28 -7.47 -1.86 -8.83
CA LEU A 28 -7.14 -2.18 -7.44
C LEU A 28 -7.98 -3.37 -6.95
N LYS A 29 -7.36 -4.24 -6.14
CA LYS A 29 -7.97 -5.46 -5.61
C LYS A 29 -7.52 -5.71 -4.18
N GLY A 30 -8.44 -6.25 -3.36
CA GLY A 30 -8.19 -6.55 -1.96
C GLY A 30 -7.65 -5.35 -1.19
N ALA A 31 -6.55 -5.54 -0.47
CA ALA A 31 -5.95 -4.53 0.38
C ALA A 31 -5.63 -3.20 -0.33
N SER A 32 -5.19 -3.21 -1.60
CA SER A 32 -4.87 -1.94 -2.29
C SER A 32 -6.12 -1.10 -2.54
N ARG A 33 -7.28 -1.73 -2.73
CA ARG A 33 -8.55 -1.02 -2.90
C ARG A 33 -9.05 -0.44 -1.58
N GLU A 34 -9.02 -1.23 -0.52
CA GLU A 34 -9.37 -0.77 0.83
C GLU A 34 -8.48 0.41 1.25
N MET A 35 -7.16 0.29 1.05
CA MET A 35 -6.20 1.35 1.37
C MET A 35 -6.42 2.61 0.54
N TYR A 36 -6.78 2.51 -0.74
CA TYR A 36 -7.14 3.67 -1.56
C TYR A 36 -8.36 4.42 -0.99
N ASP A 37 -9.37 3.67 -0.54
CA ASP A 37 -10.63 4.20 -0.04
C ASP A 37 -10.48 4.79 1.38
N SER A 38 -9.63 4.21 2.24
CA SER A 38 -9.56 4.55 3.66
C SER A 38 -8.35 5.38 4.10
N MET A 39 -7.30 5.47 3.28
CA MET A 39 -6.06 6.18 3.65
C MET A 39 -5.88 7.46 2.83
N THR A 40 -5.05 8.38 3.28
CA THR A 40 -4.65 9.58 2.52
C THR A 40 -3.48 9.28 1.57
N GLU A 41 -3.13 10.22 0.69
CA GLU A 41 -1.95 10.06 -0.16
C GLU A 41 -0.66 9.94 0.66
N GLU A 42 -0.49 10.80 1.66
CA GLU A 42 0.67 10.82 2.55
C GLU A 42 0.81 9.51 3.34
N GLU A 43 -0.29 8.98 3.90
CA GLU A 43 -0.25 7.71 4.62
C GLU A 43 0.12 6.53 3.72
N LEU A 44 -0.29 6.55 2.45
CA LEU A 44 0.09 5.53 1.47
C LEU A 44 1.56 5.65 1.06
N GLU A 45 2.07 6.88 0.96
CA GLU A 45 3.48 7.17 0.68
C GLU A 45 4.38 6.66 1.80
N GLU A 46 4.10 6.97 3.06
CA GLU A 46 4.87 6.46 4.20
C GLU A 46 4.95 4.92 4.19
N LEU A 47 3.84 4.26 3.89
CA LEU A 47 3.76 2.80 3.81
C LEU A 47 4.50 2.24 2.59
N ALA A 48 4.45 2.94 1.45
CA ALA A 48 5.11 2.52 0.22
C ALA A 48 6.64 2.71 0.29
N GLU A 49 7.11 3.78 0.94
CA GLU A 49 8.52 4.14 1.11
C GLU A 49 9.26 3.27 2.14
N THR A 50 8.53 2.59 3.02
CA THR A 50 9.14 1.74 4.06
C THR A 50 10.06 0.69 3.41
N LYS A 51 11.27 0.46 3.94
CA LYS A 51 12.20 -0.50 3.31
C LYS A 51 11.63 -1.93 3.29
N ARG A 52 11.61 -2.58 2.11
CA ARG A 52 11.19 -4.00 1.94
C ARG A 52 12.04 -5.00 2.73
N LYS A 53 13.32 -4.69 2.93
CA LYS A 53 14.29 -5.59 3.57
C LYS A 53 14.02 -5.64 5.08
N GLY A 54 13.78 -6.85 5.60
CA GLY A 54 13.48 -7.07 7.02
C GLY A 54 11.99 -7.09 7.36
N LEU A 55 11.09 -6.85 6.39
CA LEU A 55 9.66 -7.01 6.59
C LEU A 55 9.23 -8.46 6.42
N PRO A 56 8.30 -8.99 7.24
CA PRO A 56 7.70 -10.30 7.01
C PRO A 56 6.87 -10.28 5.72
N GLU A 57 6.65 -11.45 5.13
CA GLU A 57 5.85 -11.60 3.90
C GLU A 57 4.41 -11.12 4.13
N LYS A 58 3.84 -11.47 5.30
CA LYS A 58 2.47 -11.17 5.72
C LYS A 58 2.43 -10.76 7.19
N LYS A 59 1.34 -10.11 7.61
CA LYS A 59 1.15 -9.71 9.02
C LYS A 59 0.87 -10.98 9.84
N GLY A 60 1.84 -11.43 10.63
CA GLY A 60 1.69 -12.58 11.53
C GLY A 60 2.58 -13.79 11.24
N ASP A 61 3.52 -13.67 10.30
CA ASP A 61 4.70 -14.55 10.21
C ASP A 61 5.79 -14.10 11.20
#